data_AF-A0A7U9MSA6-F1
#
_entry.id   AF-A0A7U9MSA6-F1
#
_cell.length_a   1.000
_cell.length_b   1.000
_cell.length_c   1.000
_cell.angle_alpha   90.00
_cell.angle_beta   90.00
_cell.angle_gamma   90.00
#
_symmetry.space_group_name_H-M   'P 1'
#
loop_
_entity.id
_entity.type
_entity.pdbx_description
1 polymer ?
#
loop_
_entity_poly.entity_id
_entity_poly.type
_entity_poly.pdbx_seq_one_letter_code
_entity_poly.pdbx_strand_id
1 'polypeptide(L)'
;MSNLLEIILDRSIPKNEAKEKAIQYSEEHKTDRNVIMTVAGATNSKIDYDAYTKGDGRMCTLFEEIARENEIIGIEKGKAEGKAEGKAEGIIETGLEFGLSEEDILMRLQKKLNISLQKAQDYMDKFAQQTV
;
A
#
# COMPACT_ATOMS: atom_id res chain seq x y z
N MET A 1 23.30 -21.70 4.13
CA MET A 1 22.56 -21.25 5.33
C MET A 1 21.70 -20.09 4.86
N SER A 2 20.40 -20.32 4.64
CA SER A 2 19.49 -19.26 4.21
C SER A 2 19.15 -18.37 5.40
N ASN A 3 19.12 -17.05 5.20
CA ASN A 3 18.67 -16.13 6.24
C ASN A 3 17.13 -16.01 6.22
N LEU A 4 16.51 -15.61 7.33
CA LEU A 4 15.05 -15.49 7.44
C LEU A 4 14.46 -14.59 6.34
N LEU A 5 15.19 -13.55 5.95
CA LEU A 5 14.75 -12.60 4.93
C LEU A 5 14.67 -13.24 3.54
N GLU A 6 15.64 -14.08 3.17
CA GLU A 6 15.63 -14.85 1.92
C GLU A 6 14.41 -15.75 1.84
N ILE A 7 14.06 -16.45 2.93
CA ILE A 7 12.88 -17.32 2.98
C ILE A 7 11.59 -16.51 2.74
N ILE A 8 11.52 -15.29 3.28
CA ILE A 8 10.34 -14.42 3.18
C ILE A 8 10.20 -13.81 1.78
N LEU A 9 11.33 -13.46 1.16
CA LEU A 9 11.35 -12.79 -0.14
C LEU A 9 11.38 -13.76 -1.32
N ASP A 10 11.58 -15.06 -1.08
CA ASP A 10 11.59 -16.08 -2.11
C ASP A 10 10.19 -16.27 -2.72
N ARG A 11 10.01 -15.72 -3.92
CA ARG A 11 8.76 -15.83 -4.69
C ARG A 11 8.65 -17.14 -5.47
N SER A 12 9.71 -17.97 -5.49
CA SER A 12 9.71 -19.25 -6.20
C SER A 12 9.00 -20.35 -5.41
N ILE A 13 8.81 -20.17 -4.10
CA ILE A 13 8.13 -21.12 -3.22
C ILE A 13 6.69 -20.67 -2.89
N PRO A 14 5.75 -21.62 -2.70
CA PRO A 14 4.40 -21.30 -2.26
C PRO A 14 4.39 -20.60 -0.88
N LYS A 15 3.45 -19.68 -0.68
CA LYS A 15 3.33 -18.90 0.56
C LYS A 15 3.26 -19.76 1.83
N ASN A 16 2.57 -20.90 1.77
CA ASN A 16 2.46 -21.82 2.91
C ASN A 16 3.81 -22.49 3.22
N GLU A 17 4.57 -22.88 2.20
CA GLU A 17 5.90 -23.47 2.37
C GLU A 17 6.90 -22.44 2.91
N ALA A 18 6.83 -21.18 2.43
CA ALA A 18 7.63 -20.09 2.97
C ALA A 18 7.34 -19.84 4.46
N LYS A 19 6.06 -19.89 4.86
CA LYS A 19 5.65 -19.76 6.27
C LYS A 19 6.24 -20.88 7.13
N GLU A 20 6.11 -22.14 6.71
CA GLU A 20 6.64 -23.28 7.45
C GLU A 20 8.16 -23.19 7.62
N LYS A 21 8.90 -22.88 6.55
CA LYS A 21 10.35 -22.68 6.62
C LYS A 21 10.76 -21.52 7.53
N ALA A 22 10.00 -20.43 7.54
CA ALA A 22 10.26 -19.29 8.41
C ALA A 22 9.95 -19.57 9.89
N ILE A 23 8.91 -20.37 10.19
CA ILE A 23 8.66 -20.87 11.55
C ILE A 23 9.82 -21.75 12.00
N GLN A 24 10.18 -22.74 11.19
CA GLN A 24 11.26 -23.68 11.51
C GLN A 24 12.58 -22.94 11.75
N TYR A 25 12.94 -22.02 10.85
CA TYR A 25 14.12 -21.17 11.03
C TYR A 25 14.07 -20.42 12.37
N SER A 26 12.91 -19.86 12.70
CA SER A 26 12.75 -19.06 13.92
C SER A 26 12.86 -19.88 15.21
N GLU A 27 12.31 -21.11 15.20
CA GLU A 27 12.41 -22.04 16.31
C GLU A 27 13.85 -22.54 16.50
N GLU A 28 14.54 -22.87 15.40
CA GLU A 28 15.93 -23.35 15.42
C GLU A 28 16.91 -22.27 15.90
N HIS A 29 16.71 -21.02 15.47
CA HIS A 29 17.67 -19.94 15.68
C HIS A 29 17.29 -18.97 16.81
N LYS A 30 16.12 -19.18 17.45
CA LYS A 30 15.56 -18.29 18.47
C LYS A 30 15.63 -16.82 18.03
N THR A 31 14.96 -16.53 16.92
CA THR A 31 15.01 -15.23 16.24
C THR A 31 14.97 -14.07 17.22
N ASP A 32 16.02 -13.25 17.23
CA ASP A 32 16.12 -12.10 18.11
C ASP A 32 15.32 -10.90 17.59
N ARG A 33 15.16 -9.89 18.45
CA ARG A 33 14.46 -8.65 18.13
C ARG A 33 14.98 -7.96 16.86
N ASN A 34 16.29 -7.98 16.62
CA ASN A 34 16.86 -7.28 15.48
C ASN A 34 16.41 -7.92 14.17
N VAL A 35 16.40 -9.25 14.11
CA VAL A 35 15.93 -9.98 12.92
C VAL A 35 14.44 -9.70 12.66
N ILE A 36 13.60 -9.70 13.71
CA ILE A 36 12.17 -9.36 13.60
C ILE A 36 11.99 -7.93 13.06
N MET A 37 12.73 -6.96 13.61
CA MET A 37 12.67 -5.57 13.16
C MET A 37 13.21 -5.39 11.73
N THR A 38 14.22 -6.16 11.33
CA THR A 38 14.73 -6.17 9.94
C THR A 38 13.66 -6.66 8.98
N VAL A 39 12.95 -7.74 9.32
CA VAL A 39 11.83 -8.25 8.50
C VAL A 39 10.72 -7.20 8.40
N ALA A 40 10.30 -6.62 9.53
CA ALA A 40 9.30 -5.56 9.57
C ALA A 40 9.68 -4.36 8.68
N GLY A 41 10.93 -3.92 8.77
CA GLY A 41 11.46 -2.84 7.95
C GLY A 41 11.47 -3.18 6.46
N ALA A 42 11.88 -4.40 6.11
CA ALA A 42 11.88 -4.87 4.72
C ALA A 42 10.46 -4.98 4.12
N THR A 43 9.45 -5.27 4.95
CA THR A 43 8.04 -5.30 4.51
C THR A 43 7.32 -3.97 4.69
N ASN A 44 8.03 -2.92 5.12
CA ASN A 44 7.47 -1.60 5.41
C ASN A 44 6.28 -1.65 6.39
N SER A 45 6.34 -2.56 7.36
CA SER A 45 5.32 -2.80 8.37
C SER A 45 5.73 -2.18 9.71
N LYS A 46 4.79 -1.54 10.39
CA LYS A 46 4.96 -1.01 11.74
C LYS A 46 4.54 -2.08 12.73
N ILE A 47 5.53 -2.83 13.20
CA ILE A 47 5.31 -3.88 14.19
C ILE A 47 5.57 -3.33 15.60
N ASP A 48 4.60 -3.49 16.49
CA ASP A 48 4.79 -3.29 17.92
C ASP A 48 5.40 -4.57 18.51
N TYR A 49 6.71 -4.57 18.69
CA TYR A 49 7.44 -5.73 19.22
C TYR A 49 7.00 -6.13 20.64
N ASP A 50 6.60 -5.16 21.47
CA ASP A 50 6.18 -5.44 22.84
C ASP A 50 4.79 -6.09 22.84
N ALA A 51 3.90 -5.70 21.93
CA ALA A 51 2.63 -6.38 21.71
C ALA A 51 2.83 -7.79 21.14
N TYR A 52 3.70 -7.93 20.12
CA TYR A 52 4.07 -9.20 19.52
C TYR A 52 4.58 -10.21 20.55
N THR A 53 5.49 -9.78 21.44
CA THR A 53 6.07 -10.65 22.49
C THR A 53 5.09 -10.98 23.61
N LYS A 54 4.11 -10.11 23.90
CA LYS A 54 3.02 -10.40 24.85
C LYS A 54 1.99 -11.41 24.30
N GLY A 55 1.95 -11.61 22.98
CA GLY A 55 1.19 -12.67 22.33
C GLY A 55 1.88 -14.03 22.43
N ASP A 56 1.92 -14.79 21.34
CA ASP A 56 2.68 -16.05 21.25
C ASP A 56 4.11 -15.86 20.72
N GLY A 57 4.46 -14.65 20.26
CA GLY A 57 5.78 -14.31 19.73
C GLY A 57 6.24 -15.19 18.56
N ARG A 58 5.30 -15.81 17.83
CA ARG A 58 5.61 -16.73 16.72
C ARG A 58 5.71 -16.01 15.38
N MET A 59 6.57 -16.55 14.52
CA MET A 59 6.79 -16.00 13.18
C MET A 59 5.52 -15.97 12.31
N CYS A 60 4.62 -16.94 12.48
CA CYS A 60 3.31 -16.91 11.80
C CYS A 60 2.46 -15.70 12.21
N THR A 61 2.40 -15.40 13.51
CA THR A 61 1.69 -14.24 14.05
C THR A 61 2.25 -12.94 13.47
N LEU A 62 3.59 -12.87 13.34
CA LEU A 62 4.26 -11.74 12.68
C LEU A 62 3.79 -11.56 11.23
N PHE A 63 3.72 -12.64 10.45
CA PHE A 63 3.27 -12.57 9.06
C PHE A 63 1.81 -12.15 8.93
N GLU A 64 0.96 -12.59 9.85
CA GLU A 64 -0.45 -12.22 9.86
C GLU A 64 -0.63 -10.74 10.22
N GLU A 65 0.15 -10.23 11.16
CA GLU A 65 0.19 -8.79 11.49
C GLU A 65 0.67 -7.95 10.31
N ILE A 66 1.79 -8.32 9.68
CA ILE A 66 2.33 -7.68 8.47
C ILE A 66 1.30 -7.68 7.34
N ALA A 67 0.63 -8.82 7.11
CA ALA A 67 -0.36 -8.94 6.05
C ALA A 67 -1.59 -8.04 6.32
N ARG A 68 -2.09 -8.05 7.56
CA ARG A 68 -3.24 -7.25 7.98
C ARG A 68 -2.95 -5.75 7.90
N GLU A 69 -1.78 -5.32 8.34
CA GLU A 69 -1.38 -3.91 8.24
C GLU A 69 -1.30 -3.46 6.79
N ASN A 70 -0.66 -4.26 5.92
CA ASN A 70 -0.58 -3.95 4.50
C ASN A 70 -1.94 -3.93 3.80
N GLU A 71 -2.86 -4.80 4.20
CA GLU A 71 -4.25 -4.77 3.74
C GLU A 71 -4.95 -3.47 4.14
N ILE A 72 -4.81 -3.03 5.40
CA ILE A 72 -5.36 -1.76 5.88
C ILE A 72 -4.78 -0.58 5.10
N ILE A 73 -3.46 -0.51 4.94
CA ILE A 73 -2.78 0.52 4.15
C ILE A 73 -3.31 0.54 2.71
N GLY A 74 -3.47 -0.65 2.11
CA GLY A 74 -4.02 -0.80 0.76
C GLY A 74 -5.45 -0.26 0.65
N ILE A 75 -6.31 -0.60 1.62
CA ILE A 75 -7.70 -0.11 1.68
C ILE A 75 -7.74 1.41 1.85
N GLU A 76 -6.92 1.97 2.75
CA GLU A 76 -6.87 3.41 2.98
C GLU A 76 -6.37 4.16 1.74
N LYS A 77 -5.32 3.65 1.09
CA LYS A 77 -4.80 4.21 -0.16
C LYS A 77 -5.87 4.14 -1.26
N GLY A 78 -6.52 3.00 -1.43
CA GLY A 78 -7.59 2.84 -2.42
C GLY A 78 -8.77 3.78 -2.19
N LYS A 79 -9.20 3.97 -0.92
CA LYS A 79 -10.24 4.95 -0.57
C LYS A 79 -9.81 6.39 -0.88
N ALA A 80 -8.58 6.75 -0.55
CA ALA A 80 -8.04 8.08 -0.83
C ALA A 80 -7.96 8.35 -2.34
N GLU A 81 -7.45 7.39 -3.11
CA GLU A 81 -7.39 7.45 -4.57
C GLU A 81 -8.78 7.55 -5.18
N GLY A 82 -9.72 6.68 -4.81
CA GLY A 82 -11.09 6.72 -5.33
C GLY A 82 -11.82 8.03 -5.03
N LYS A 83 -11.61 8.61 -3.84
CA LYS A 83 -12.17 9.93 -3.50
C LYS A 83 -11.57 11.05 -4.35
N ALA A 84 -10.26 10.98 -4.63
CA ALA A 84 -9.59 11.95 -5.49
C ALA A 84 -10.08 11.83 -6.95
N GLU A 85 -10.20 10.60 -7.44
CA GLU A 85 -10.70 10.30 -8.79
C GLU A 85 -12.13 10.79 -9.00
N GLY A 86 -13.09 10.41 -8.15
CA GLY A 86 -14.47 10.84 -8.30
C GLY A 86 -14.67 12.36 -8.18
N LYS A 87 -13.82 13.03 -7.38
CA LYS A 87 -13.83 14.50 -7.32
C LYS A 87 -13.19 15.13 -8.56
N ALA A 88 -12.17 14.50 -9.16
CA ALA A 88 -11.58 14.96 -10.41
C ALA A 88 -12.58 14.82 -11.57
N GLU A 89 -13.19 13.65 -11.70
CA GLU A 89 -14.25 13.34 -12.67
C GLU A 89 -15.37 14.38 -12.61
N GLY A 90 -15.95 14.63 -11.43
CA GLY A 90 -17.00 15.65 -11.30
C GLY A 90 -16.54 17.08 -11.61
N ILE A 91 -15.28 17.45 -11.34
CA ILE A 91 -14.75 18.77 -11.75
C ILE A 91 -14.64 18.87 -13.28
N ILE A 92 -14.22 17.80 -13.94
CA ILE A 92 -14.00 17.74 -15.39
C ILE A 92 -15.34 17.71 -16.11
N GLU A 93 -16.23 16.77 -15.76
CA GLU A 93 -17.55 16.63 -16.39
C GLU A 93 -18.36 17.92 -16.29
N THR A 94 -18.51 18.46 -15.08
CA THR A 94 -19.24 19.71 -14.87
C THR A 94 -18.55 20.89 -15.55
N GLY A 95 -17.21 20.90 -15.58
CA GLY A 95 -16.45 21.93 -16.28
C GLY A 95 -16.73 21.94 -17.78
N LEU A 96 -16.71 20.77 -18.40
CA LEU A 96 -17.02 20.59 -19.82
C LEU A 96 -18.49 20.90 -20.13
N GLU A 97 -19.42 20.42 -19.30
CA GLU A 97 -20.87 20.66 -19.45
C GLU A 97 -21.19 22.17 -19.45
N PHE A 98 -20.53 22.95 -18.59
CA PHE A 98 -20.71 24.39 -18.53
C PHE A 98 -19.78 25.18 -19.47
N GLY A 99 -19.03 24.51 -20.34
CA GLY A 99 -18.17 25.15 -21.35
C GLY A 99 -16.97 25.89 -20.77
N LEU A 100 -16.44 25.44 -19.63
CA LEU A 100 -15.16 25.95 -19.10
C LEU A 100 -14.02 25.57 -20.04
N SER A 101 -13.00 26.44 -20.10
CA SER A 101 -11.76 26.12 -20.78
C SER A 101 -11.02 24.98 -20.07
N GLU A 102 -10.23 24.21 -20.82
CA GLU A 102 -9.37 23.18 -20.23
C GLU A 102 -8.41 23.76 -19.19
N GLU A 103 -7.85 24.95 -19.43
CA GLU A 103 -6.98 25.66 -18.49
C GLU A 103 -7.68 25.96 -17.15
N ASP A 104 -8.94 26.41 -17.20
CA ASP A 104 -9.73 26.65 -15.99
C ASP A 104 -10.04 25.35 -15.22
N ILE A 105 -10.30 24.25 -15.93
CA ILE A 105 -10.55 22.93 -15.33
C ILE A 105 -9.27 22.42 -14.65
N LEU A 106 -8.13 22.50 -15.32
CA LEU A 106 -6.82 22.12 -14.77
C LEU A 106 -6.49 22.94 -13.51
N MET A 107 -6.72 24.26 -13.54
CA MET A 107 -6.52 25.13 -12.37
C MET A 107 -7.41 24.72 -11.20
N ARG A 108 -8.68 24.36 -11.47
CA ARG A 108 -9.62 23.87 -10.43
C ARG A 108 -9.19 22.52 -9.87
N LEU A 109 -8.73 21.59 -10.70
CA LEU A 109 -8.20 20.29 -10.26
C LEU A 109 -7.01 20.48 -9.31
N GLN A 110 -6.00 21.24 -9.73
CA GLN A 110 -4.82 21.51 -8.91
C GLN A 110 -5.20 22.14 -7.56
N LYS A 111 -6.05 23.18 -7.58
CA LYS A 111 -6.45 23.90 -6.37
C LYS A 111 -7.33 23.07 -5.43
N LYS A 112 -8.32 22.34 -5.96
CA LYS A 112 -9.30 21.60 -5.14
C LYS A 112 -8.80 20.25 -4.66
N LEU A 113 -7.86 19.64 -5.38
CA LEU A 113 -7.26 18.34 -5.02
C LEU A 113 -5.85 18.48 -4.43
N ASN A 114 -5.26 19.67 -4.48
CA ASN A 114 -3.87 19.93 -4.08
C ASN A 114 -2.88 19.00 -4.79
N ILE A 115 -2.98 18.96 -6.12
CA ILE A 115 -2.18 18.08 -6.98
C ILE A 115 -1.33 18.90 -7.96
N SER A 116 -0.30 18.26 -8.52
CA SER A 116 0.55 18.85 -9.55
C SER A 116 -0.23 19.04 -10.87
N LEU A 117 0.28 19.91 -11.74
CA LEU A 117 -0.27 20.10 -13.08
C LEU A 117 -0.26 18.78 -13.86
N GLN A 118 0.83 18.03 -13.80
CA GLN A 118 0.94 16.71 -14.45
C GLN A 118 -0.20 15.79 -14.00
N LYS A 119 -0.45 15.70 -12.70
CA LYS A 119 -1.53 14.82 -12.19
C LYS A 119 -2.92 15.32 -12.59
N ALA A 120 -3.10 16.64 -12.72
CA ALA A 120 -4.34 17.22 -13.23
C ALA A 120 -4.54 16.90 -14.72
N GLN A 121 -3.48 16.94 -15.52
CA GLN A 121 -3.48 16.53 -16.93
C GLN A 121 -3.80 15.04 -17.06
N ASP A 122 -3.19 14.17 -16.25
CA ASP A 122 -3.50 12.74 -16.26
C ASP A 122 -5.00 12.48 -15.97
N TYR A 123 -5.60 13.24 -15.04
CA TYR A 123 -7.04 13.15 -14.78
C TYR A 123 -7.87 13.71 -15.93
N MET A 124 -7.46 14.83 -16.52
CA MET A 124 -8.12 15.42 -17.68
C MET A 124 -8.16 14.42 -18.84
N ASP A 125 -7.02 13.82 -19.19
CA ASP A 125 -6.91 12.81 -20.25
C ASP A 125 -7.79 11.59 -19.97
N LYS A 126 -7.84 11.14 -18.71
CA LYS A 126 -8.61 9.96 -18.31
C LYS A 126 -10.12 10.19 -18.40
N PHE A 127 -10.62 11.33 -17.94
CA PHE A 127 -12.06 11.55 -17.76
C PHE A 127 -12.71 12.39 -18.87
N ALA A 128 -11.98 13.25 -19.57
CA ALA A 128 -12.54 14.04 -20.67
C ALA A 128 -12.92 13.19 -21.90
N GLN A 129 -12.29 12.01 -22.06
CA GLN A 129 -12.63 11.06 -23.14
C GLN A 129 -13.87 10.20 -22.83
N GLN A 130 -14.31 10.17 -21.57
CA GLN A 130 -15.48 9.37 -21.14
C GLN A 130 -16.80 10.11 -21.38
N THR A 131 -16.75 11.38 -21.81
CA THR A 131 -17.89 12.28 -21.95
C THR A 131 -18.49 12.31 -23.38
N VAL A 132 -18.20 11.31 -24.24
CA VAL A 132 -18.66 11.23 -25.64
C VAL A 132 -19.85 10.30 -25.81
#